data_AF-A0A812TRG9-F1
#
_entry.id   AF-A0A812TRG9-F1
#
_cell.length_a   1.000
_cell.length_b   1.000
_cell.length_c   1.000
_cell.angle_alpha   90.00
_cell.angle_beta   90.00
_cell.angle_gamma   90.00
#
_symmetry.space_group_name_H-M   'P 1'
#
loop_
_entity.id
_entity.type
_entity.pdbx_description
1 polymer ?
#
loop_
_entity_poly.entity_id
_entity_poly.type
_entity_poly.pdbx_seq_one_letter_code
_entity_poly.pdbx_strand_id
1 'polypeptide(L)'
;MMLAFDTPQPITTIGRRNQSNVPAQSLILLNDPMVIEQCEHWAKKAIAESPDDARLRIERMIQEAFSRPPTEAEQALALQFLDSHAKTLGVDPNQTLTSVAWRDRVDCCSSQQGKMSRRQLLSSAACGFGSLALNWMLHRDATASEGLGLLGSPHAVPKVKSVIFLYMDGGPSQVDTFDPKPLLKKYDGKPFPAKTEPTQFNNLGGTLASPWKFQKHGQSGIEVSELFPNVAKHVDDLAVIRSMTSNFSEHTNANYFLHTGSGLQGRPSMGAWTTYGLGSENDNLPGFVVLNGGLIPPGGLDNFNSGFLP
;
A
#
# COMPACT_ATOMS: atom_id res chain seq x y z
N MET A 1 -14.27 10.56 -16.07
CA MET A 1 -13.43 11.43 -15.22
C MET A 1 -12.71 10.52 -14.24
N MET A 2 -11.38 10.36 -14.34
CA MET A 2 -10.64 9.52 -13.39
C MET A 2 -10.64 10.23 -12.03
N LEU A 3 -11.47 9.76 -11.10
CA LEU A 3 -11.44 10.17 -9.70
C LEU A 3 -10.29 9.43 -9.01
N ALA A 4 -9.07 9.71 -9.45
CA ALA A 4 -7.84 9.16 -8.91
C ALA A 4 -6.83 10.29 -8.74
N PHE A 5 -7.21 11.27 -7.92
CA PHE A 5 -6.25 11.96 -7.08
C PHE A 5 -6.91 12.08 -5.72
N ASP A 6 -6.18 11.58 -4.74
CA ASP A 6 -6.32 11.77 -3.30
C ASP A 6 -6.74 13.22 -2.98
N THR A 7 -8.03 13.52 -3.08
CA THR A 7 -8.57 14.83 -2.71
C THR A 7 -8.42 14.95 -1.21
N PRO A 8 -7.69 15.96 -0.70
CA PRO A 8 -7.47 16.11 0.73
C PRO A 8 -8.82 16.14 1.44
N GLN A 9 -9.06 15.16 2.31
CA GLN A 9 -10.20 15.19 3.21
C GLN A 9 -9.88 16.21 4.32
N PRO A 10 -10.59 17.36 4.38
CA PRO A 10 -10.24 18.45 5.30
C PRO A 10 -10.53 18.13 6.78
N ILE A 11 -11.06 16.95 7.08
CA ILE A 11 -11.48 16.51 8.41
C ILE A 11 -10.67 15.32 8.95
N THR A 12 -9.76 14.75 8.16
CA THR A 12 -8.92 13.61 8.57
C THR A 12 -7.44 13.96 8.44
N THR A 13 -6.70 13.86 9.54
CA THR A 13 -5.24 13.93 9.53
C THR A 13 -4.67 12.59 9.09
N ILE A 14 -4.12 12.53 7.86
CA ILE A 14 -3.34 11.38 7.39
C ILE A 14 -1.85 11.71 7.50
N GLY A 15 -1.11 10.87 8.21
CA GLY A 15 0.26 11.14 8.64
C GLY A 15 1.37 10.67 7.72
N ARG A 16 1.35 10.90 6.39
CA ARG A 16 2.55 10.67 5.55
C ARG A 16 2.51 11.34 4.16
N ARG A 17 3.54 12.15 3.86
CA ARG A 17 4.01 12.55 2.52
C ARG A 17 5.53 12.40 2.53
N ASN A 18 6.09 11.31 2.00
CA ASN A 18 7.52 11.05 2.12
C ASN A 18 8.20 10.64 0.79
N GLN A 19 7.96 11.33 -0.33
CA GLN A 19 8.98 11.38 -1.39
C GLN A 19 8.76 12.54 -2.35
N SER A 20 9.80 13.35 -2.52
CA SER A 20 9.91 14.35 -3.56
C SER A 20 11.16 14.00 -4.36
N ASN A 21 11.00 13.87 -5.66
CA ASN A 21 12.02 13.43 -6.62
C ASN A 21 12.91 14.57 -7.12
N VAL A 22 13.06 15.64 -6.34
CA VAL A 22 13.78 16.84 -6.78
C VAL A 22 15.25 16.75 -6.34
N PRO A 23 16.23 16.66 -7.28
CA PRO A 23 17.66 16.54 -6.96
C PRO A 23 18.19 17.63 -6.00
N ALA A 24 17.55 18.80 -6.00
CA ALA A 24 17.87 19.89 -5.09
C ALA A 24 17.71 19.51 -3.61
N GLN A 25 16.79 18.62 -3.24
CA GLN A 25 16.61 18.23 -1.83
C GLN A 25 17.71 17.30 -1.35
N SER A 26 18.13 16.33 -2.17
CA SER A 26 19.30 15.49 -1.87
C SER A 26 20.57 16.34 -1.80
N LEU A 27 20.70 17.34 -2.68
CA LEU A 27 21.82 18.27 -2.65
C LEU A 27 21.81 19.18 -1.41
N ILE A 28 20.63 19.65 -0.99
CA ILE A 28 20.46 20.41 0.26
C ILE A 28 20.85 19.56 1.45
N LEU A 29 20.42 18.30 1.51
CA LEU A 29 20.78 17.38 2.60
C LEU A 29 22.28 17.13 2.66
N LEU A 30 22.93 16.87 1.52
CA LEU A 30 24.38 16.61 1.47
C LEU A 30 25.23 17.84 1.82
N ASN A 31 24.71 19.05 1.58
CA ASN A 31 25.38 20.30 1.93
C ASN A 31 24.86 20.92 3.23
N ASP A 32 23.99 20.22 3.96
CA ASP A 32 23.44 20.73 5.21
C ASP A 32 24.56 20.80 6.26
N PRO A 33 24.74 21.94 6.96
CA PRO A 33 25.79 22.08 7.97
C PRO A 33 25.76 20.98 9.04
N MET A 34 24.57 20.52 9.44
CA MET A 34 24.42 19.43 10.41
C MET A 34 24.96 18.10 9.86
N VAL A 35 24.69 17.81 8.59
CA VAL A 35 25.16 16.57 7.94
C VAL A 35 26.68 16.60 7.79
N ILE A 36 27.25 17.75 7.39
CA ILE A 36 28.69 17.94 7.31
C ILE A 36 29.35 17.74 8.69
N GLU A 37 28.81 18.37 9.74
CA GLU A 37 29.33 18.23 11.11
C GLU A 37 29.26 16.78 11.60
N GLN A 38 28.16 16.07 11.33
CA GLN A 38 28.02 14.66 11.68
C GLN A 38 29.00 13.76 10.91
N CYS A 39 29.23 14.04 9.62
CA CYS A 39 30.25 13.36 8.82
C CYS A 39 31.66 13.59 9.38
N GLU A 40 31.99 14.81 9.80
CA GLU A 40 33.29 15.09 10.44
C GLU A 40 33.46 14.32 11.75
N HIS A 41 32.44 14.27 12.59
CA HIS A 41 32.48 13.51 13.84
C HIS A 41 32.65 12.01 13.59
N TRP A 42 31.94 11.48 12.60
CA TRP A 42 32.03 10.07 12.24
C TRP A 42 33.41 9.71 11.67
N ALA A 43 33.97 10.58 10.82
CA ALA A 43 35.33 10.43 10.30
C ALA A 43 36.39 10.47 11.41
N LYS A 44 36.31 11.45 12.34
CA LYS A 44 37.22 11.55 13.50
C LYS A 44 37.17 10.28 14.35
N LYS A 45 35.98 9.73 14.60
CA LYS A 45 35.79 8.47 15.33
C LYS A 45 36.42 7.29 14.58
N ALA A 46 36.13 7.15 13.28
CA ALA A 46 36.68 6.06 12.47
C ALA A 46 38.22 6.08 12.41
N ILE A 47 38.82 7.28 12.34
CA ILE A 47 40.27 7.46 12.38
C ILE A 47 40.83 7.08 13.77
N ALA A 48 40.19 7.53 14.85
CA ALA A 48 40.66 7.25 16.21
C ALA A 48 40.65 5.74 16.54
N GLU A 49 39.67 5.01 16.02
CA GLU A 49 39.54 3.57 16.27
C GLU A 49 40.44 2.69 15.39
N SER A 50 40.90 3.20 14.25
CA SER A 50 41.70 2.45 13.27
C SER A 50 42.65 3.41 12.53
N PRO A 51 43.70 3.92 13.21
CA PRO A 51 44.52 5.03 12.70
C PRO A 51 45.34 4.66 11.46
N ASP A 52 45.81 3.42 11.36
CA ASP A 52 46.78 3.00 10.34
C ASP A 52 46.20 2.12 9.22
N ASP A 53 44.88 1.86 9.22
CA ASP A 53 44.25 0.94 8.26
C ASP A 53 43.00 1.55 7.59
N ALA A 54 43.17 2.03 6.36
CA ALA A 54 42.09 2.58 5.56
C ALA A 54 41.01 1.55 5.20
N ARG A 55 41.41 0.28 5.00
CA ARG A 55 40.50 -0.80 4.62
C ARG A 55 39.56 -1.14 5.78
N LEU A 56 40.12 -1.23 6.99
CA LEU A 56 39.36 -1.46 8.21
C LEU A 56 38.43 -0.29 8.54
N ARG A 57 38.87 0.96 8.30
CA ARG A 57 38.02 2.15 8.43
C ARG A 57 36.81 2.07 7.50
N ILE A 58 37.02 1.78 6.22
CA ILE A 58 35.94 1.64 5.22
C ILE A 58 34.96 0.53 5.64
N GLU A 59 35.49 -0.62 6.06
CA GLU A 59 34.66 -1.74 6.51
C GLU A 59 33.78 -1.37 7.70
N ARG A 60 34.35 -0.76 8.73
CA ARG A 60 33.58 -0.33 9.91
C ARG A 60 32.56 0.74 9.57
N MET A 61 32.91 1.71 8.75
CA MET A 61 31.96 2.75 8.32
C MET A 61 30.79 2.15 7.54
N ILE A 62 31.03 1.18 6.67
CA ILE A 62 29.96 0.49 5.94
C ILE A 62 29.12 -0.39 6.88
N GLN A 63 29.76 -1.08 7.83
CA GLN A 63 29.04 -1.85 8.86
C GLN A 63 28.17 -0.97 9.76
N GLU A 64 28.65 0.21 10.17
CA GLU A 64 27.88 1.13 10.99
C GLU A 64 26.72 1.78 10.21
N ALA A 65 26.91 2.11 8.93
CA ALA A 65 25.86 2.73 8.12
C ALA A 65 24.82 1.76 7.58
N PHE A 66 25.24 0.56 7.19
CA PHE A 66 24.40 -0.41 6.47
C PHE A 66 24.16 -1.70 7.25
N SER A 67 24.70 -1.84 8.47
CA SER A 67 24.56 -3.04 9.31
C SER A 67 25.01 -4.34 8.63
N ARG A 68 25.94 -4.24 7.67
CA ARG A 68 26.50 -5.37 6.91
C ARG A 68 27.95 -5.11 6.51
N PRO A 69 28.78 -6.14 6.27
CA PRO A 69 30.11 -5.94 5.70
C PRO A 69 30.03 -5.35 4.28
N PRO A 70 31.07 -4.62 3.83
CA PRO A 70 31.17 -4.18 2.45
C PRO A 70 31.32 -5.36 1.50
N THR A 71 30.75 -5.23 0.31
CA THR A 71 31.10 -6.09 -0.82
C THR A 71 32.50 -5.77 -1.33
N GLU A 72 33.14 -6.70 -2.04
CA GLU A 72 34.45 -6.46 -2.64
C GLU A 72 34.44 -5.26 -3.60
N ALA A 73 33.35 -5.08 -4.36
CA ALA A 73 33.17 -3.97 -5.28
C ALA A 73 33.09 -2.61 -4.55
N GLU A 74 32.33 -2.53 -3.45
CA GLU A 74 32.23 -1.31 -2.63
C GLU A 74 33.56 -0.95 -1.98
N GLN A 75 34.29 -1.95 -1.48
CA GLN A 75 35.59 -1.74 -0.86
C GLN A 75 36.63 -1.26 -1.88
N ALA A 76 36.65 -1.84 -3.08
CA ALA A 76 37.52 -1.41 -4.17
C ALA A 76 37.20 0.03 -4.62
N LEU A 77 35.91 0.36 -4.77
CA LEU A 77 35.46 1.68 -5.19
C LEU A 77 35.80 2.77 -4.15
N ALA A 78 35.62 2.48 -2.86
CA ALA A 78 35.97 3.41 -1.78
C ALA A 78 37.48 3.69 -1.73
N LEU A 79 38.32 2.66 -1.88
CA LEU A 79 39.77 2.82 -1.94
C LEU A 79 40.20 3.61 -3.19
N GLN A 80 39.63 3.29 -4.36
CA GLN A 80 39.89 4.03 -5.59
C GLN A 80 39.49 5.51 -5.47
N PHE A 81 38.37 5.79 -4.81
CA PHE A 81 37.94 7.16 -4.53
C PHE A 81 38.98 7.90 -3.68
N LEU A 82 39.42 7.31 -2.55
CA LEU A 82 40.43 7.91 -1.68
C LEU A 82 41.73 8.21 -2.45
N ASP A 83 42.22 7.27 -3.26
CA ASP A 83 43.43 7.46 -4.07
C ASP A 83 43.26 8.58 -5.10
N SER A 84 42.12 8.64 -5.78
CA SER A 84 41.83 9.68 -6.77
C SER A 84 41.71 11.06 -6.14
N HIS A 85 41.13 11.13 -4.94
CA HIS A 85 40.90 12.37 -4.22
C HIS A 85 42.19 12.89 -3.61
N ALA A 86 42.99 12.02 -3.00
CA ALA A 86 44.34 12.31 -2.51
C ALA A 86 45.25 12.87 -3.63
N LYS A 87 45.24 12.26 -4.82
CA LYS A 87 45.95 12.78 -6.00
C LYS A 87 45.48 14.18 -6.40
N THR A 88 44.18 14.43 -6.34
CA THR A 88 43.59 15.75 -6.67
C THR A 88 44.01 16.82 -5.66
N LEU A 89 44.11 16.46 -4.38
CA LEU A 89 44.50 17.36 -3.29
C LEU A 89 46.03 17.46 -3.09
N GLY A 90 46.83 16.63 -3.77
CA GLY A 90 48.29 16.60 -3.63
C GLY A 90 48.77 16.06 -2.28
N VAL A 91 47.96 15.23 -1.61
CA VAL A 91 48.27 14.63 -0.30
C VAL A 91 48.54 13.13 -0.49
N ASP A 92 49.47 12.55 0.27
CA ASP A 92 49.65 11.10 0.29
C ASP A 92 48.43 10.42 0.96
N PRO A 93 47.78 9.42 0.32
CA PRO A 93 46.62 8.71 0.89
C PRO A 93 46.85 8.11 2.29
N ASN A 94 48.11 7.84 2.66
CA ASN A 94 48.51 7.30 3.96
C ASN A 94 48.96 8.39 4.95
N GLN A 95 49.11 9.63 4.50
CA GLN A 95 49.54 10.75 5.31
C GLN A 95 48.33 11.33 6.04
N THR A 96 47.84 10.59 7.04
CA THR A 96 46.78 11.07 7.95
C THR A 96 47.33 12.26 8.72
N LEU A 97 47.02 13.45 8.23
CA LEU A 97 47.63 14.72 8.59
C LEU A 97 47.56 14.97 10.11
N THR A 98 48.75 15.09 10.69
CA THR A 98 49.01 15.69 11.99
C THR A 98 48.45 17.11 12.05
N SER A 99 47.27 17.29 12.65
CA SER A 99 46.74 18.60 13.00
C SER A 99 46.36 18.63 14.47
N VAL A 100 47.10 19.45 15.22
CA VAL A 100 47.09 19.59 16.67
C VAL A 100 46.06 20.66 17.08
N ALA A 101 44.80 20.48 16.70
CA ALA A 101 43.69 21.34 17.10
C ALA A 101 42.58 20.42 17.61
N TRP A 102 42.50 20.05 18.88
CA TRP A 102 42.51 20.89 20.06
C TRP A 102 42.97 20.08 21.28
N ARG A 103 43.99 20.57 21.99
CA ARG A 103 44.27 20.14 23.36
C ARG A 103 43.26 20.80 24.30
N ASP A 104 42.84 20.01 25.29
CA ASP A 104 42.12 20.34 26.53
C ASP A 104 40.59 20.15 26.55
N ARG A 105 40.17 18.97 27.02
CA ARG A 105 39.35 18.82 28.23
C ARG A 105 39.51 17.42 28.86
N VAL A 106 40.51 17.35 29.73
CA VAL A 106 40.61 16.68 31.05
C VAL A 106 39.64 15.53 31.38
N ASP A 107 40.26 14.39 31.70
CA ASP A 107 39.87 13.27 32.58
C ASP A 107 38.50 12.61 32.41
N CYS A 108 38.50 11.31 32.09
CA CYS A 108 38.67 10.32 33.14
C CYS A 108 38.86 8.92 32.55
N CYS A 109 40.03 8.32 32.78
CA CYS A 109 40.14 6.88 32.83
C CYS A 109 39.18 6.36 33.90
N SER A 110 38.07 5.75 33.50
CA SER A 110 37.58 4.57 34.17
C SER A 110 36.83 3.70 33.18
N SER A 111 37.39 2.53 32.93
CA SER A 111 36.64 1.37 32.52
C SER A 111 35.50 1.16 33.52
N GLN A 112 34.28 1.53 33.15
CA GLN A 112 33.08 1.05 33.81
C GLN A 112 32.11 0.52 32.77
N GLN A 113 32.08 -0.80 32.63
CA GLN A 113 30.86 -1.51 32.31
C GLN A 113 29.80 -1.08 33.34
N GLY A 114 28.91 -0.17 32.96
CA GLY A 114 27.93 0.40 33.87
C GLY A 114 26.85 1.15 33.11
N LYS A 115 25.61 0.68 33.30
CA LYS A 115 24.30 1.24 32.92
C LYS A 115 24.34 2.61 32.20
N MET A 116 23.78 2.64 30.99
CA MET A 116 23.58 3.87 30.20
C MET A 116 23.22 5.08 31.07
N SER A 117 24.05 6.11 31.03
CA SER A 117 23.76 7.37 31.74
C SER A 117 22.57 8.08 31.10
N ARG A 118 21.81 8.87 31.87
CA ARG A 118 20.67 9.65 31.33
C ARG A 118 21.07 10.54 30.16
N ARG A 119 22.30 11.04 30.13
CA ARG A 119 22.83 11.87 29.04
C ARG A 119 23.08 11.07 27.77
N GLN A 120 23.63 9.85 27.89
CA GLN A 120 23.79 8.94 26.75
C GLN A 120 22.45 8.42 26.25
N LEU A 121 21.50 8.12 27.15
CA LEU A 121 20.13 7.77 26.77
C LEU A 121 19.47 8.93 26.01
N LEU A 122 19.62 10.17 26.49
CA LEU A 122 19.07 11.35 25.83
C LEU A 122 19.77 11.69 24.51
N SER A 123 21.09 11.50 24.37
CA SER A 123 21.78 11.73 23.10
C SER A 123 21.46 10.64 22.07
N SER A 124 21.43 9.38 22.50
CA SER A 124 21.05 8.26 21.64
C SER A 124 19.56 8.27 21.31
N ALA A 125 18.68 8.76 22.19
CA ALA A 125 17.26 8.94 21.88
C ALA A 125 17.01 10.18 21.01
N ALA A 126 17.67 11.31 21.27
CA ALA A 126 17.46 12.54 20.51
C ALA A 126 18.02 12.47 19.08
N CYS A 127 19.11 11.74 18.85
CA CYS A 127 19.70 11.55 17.51
C CYS A 127 19.43 10.16 16.90
N GLY A 128 18.91 9.20 17.66
CA GLY A 128 18.65 7.82 17.19
C GLY A 128 17.26 7.59 16.61
N PHE A 129 16.32 8.54 16.73
CA PHE A 129 15.05 8.42 15.99
C PHE A 129 15.28 8.40 14.47
N GLY A 130 16.30 9.12 13.99
CA GLY A 130 16.71 9.06 12.58
C GLY A 130 17.26 7.69 12.18
N SER A 131 18.05 7.05 13.04
CA SER A 131 18.57 5.70 12.75
C SER A 131 17.49 4.62 12.82
N LEU A 132 16.44 4.79 13.64
CA LEU A 132 15.23 3.95 13.59
C LEU A 132 14.51 4.09 12.25
N ALA A 133 14.32 5.32 11.76
CA ALA A 133 13.72 5.56 10.46
C ALA A 133 14.56 4.98 9.31
N LEU A 134 15.90 5.14 9.36
CA LEU A 134 16.82 4.60 8.38
C LEU A 134 16.84 3.07 8.37
N ASN A 135 16.92 2.42 9.54
CA ASN A 135 16.84 0.96 9.65
C ASN A 135 15.49 0.44 9.13
N TRP A 136 14.39 1.15 9.39
CA TRP A 136 13.09 0.79 8.84
C TRP A 136 13.08 0.87 7.30
N MET A 137 13.66 1.92 6.71
CA MET A 137 13.76 2.04 5.25
C MET A 137 14.66 0.97 4.64
N LEU A 138 15.85 0.73 5.20
CA LEU A 138 16.78 -0.29 4.71
C LEU A 138 16.21 -1.71 4.85
N HIS A 139 15.51 -2.00 5.95
CA HIS A 139 14.82 -3.27 6.12
C HIS A 139 13.69 -3.44 5.10
N ARG A 140 12.96 -2.35 4.83
CA ARG A 140 11.88 -2.33 3.83
C ARG A 140 12.41 -2.51 2.40
N ASP A 141 13.53 -1.90 2.05
CA ASP A 141 14.14 -2.07 0.72
C ASP A 141 14.70 -3.48 0.53
N ALA A 142 15.21 -4.10 1.61
CA ALA A 142 15.64 -5.49 1.59
C ALA A 142 14.45 -6.46 1.38
N THR A 143 13.29 -6.20 2.00
CA THR A 143 12.07 -7.01 1.82
C THR A 143 11.27 -6.65 0.57
N ALA A 144 11.46 -5.45 0.00
CA ALA A 144 10.78 -5.00 -1.22
C ALA A 144 11.19 -5.79 -2.46
N SER A 145 12.33 -6.48 -2.45
CA SER A 145 12.74 -7.39 -3.55
C SER A 145 11.76 -8.55 -3.77
N GLU A 146 10.85 -8.81 -2.83
CA GLU A 146 9.79 -9.82 -2.93
C GLU A 146 8.44 -9.26 -3.44
N GLY A 147 8.34 -7.96 -3.76
CA GLY A 147 7.14 -7.36 -4.37
C GLY A 147 5.94 -7.21 -3.40
N LEU A 148 6.22 -7.10 -2.10
CA LEU A 148 5.23 -7.32 -1.04
C LEU A 148 4.44 -6.08 -0.58
N GLY A 149 4.78 -4.89 -1.07
CA GLY A 149 4.09 -3.66 -0.69
C GLY A 149 4.06 -3.39 0.84
N LEU A 150 3.26 -2.41 1.28
CA LEU A 150 3.03 -2.12 2.71
C LEU A 150 2.32 -3.26 3.47
N LEU A 151 1.61 -4.13 2.75
CA LEU A 151 0.81 -5.21 3.32
C LEU A 151 1.61 -6.49 3.58
N GLY A 152 2.86 -6.57 3.10
CA GLY A 152 3.69 -7.76 3.25
C GLY A 152 3.26 -8.92 2.35
N SER A 153 3.76 -10.12 2.65
CA SER A 153 3.37 -11.35 1.94
C SER A 153 1.89 -11.63 2.09
N PRO A 154 1.16 -11.86 0.98
CA PRO A 154 -0.21 -12.35 1.05
C PRO A 154 -0.30 -13.59 1.94
N HIS A 155 -1.37 -13.69 2.73
CA HIS A 155 -1.60 -14.84 3.62
C HIS A 155 -1.67 -16.19 2.87
N ALA A 156 -1.98 -16.15 1.58
CA ALA A 156 -1.98 -17.31 0.69
C ALA A 156 -1.43 -16.91 -0.68
N VAL A 157 -0.83 -17.87 -1.39
CA VAL A 157 -0.35 -17.65 -2.76
C VAL A 157 -1.53 -17.28 -3.67
N PRO A 158 -1.54 -16.08 -4.27
CA PRO A 158 -2.65 -15.64 -5.12
C PRO A 158 -2.79 -16.55 -6.35
N LYS A 159 -4.03 -16.98 -6.63
CA LYS A 159 -4.35 -17.76 -7.85
C LYS A 159 -4.70 -16.88 -9.05
N VAL A 160 -4.94 -15.59 -8.81
CA VAL A 160 -5.31 -14.60 -9.82
C VAL A 160 -4.41 -13.38 -9.69
N LYS A 161 -4.16 -12.70 -10.80
CA LYS A 161 -3.30 -11.49 -10.83
C LYS A 161 -4.08 -10.20 -10.60
N SER A 162 -5.33 -10.16 -11.04
CA SER A 162 -6.15 -8.95 -11.00
C SER A 162 -7.62 -9.31 -10.91
N VAL A 163 -8.41 -8.43 -10.30
CA VAL A 163 -9.87 -8.55 -10.20
C VAL A 163 -10.50 -7.30 -10.82
N ILE A 164 -11.43 -7.52 -11.74
CA ILE A 164 -12.25 -6.45 -12.31
C ILE A 164 -13.65 -6.60 -11.72
N PHE A 165 -14.06 -5.62 -10.90
CA PHE A 165 -15.38 -5.59 -10.31
C PHE A 165 -16.25 -4.54 -11.02
N LEU A 166 -17.36 -4.98 -11.59
CA LEU A 166 -18.31 -4.13 -12.31
C LEU A 166 -19.58 -3.98 -11.48
N TYR A 167 -19.80 -2.79 -10.92
CA TYR A 167 -21.06 -2.42 -10.28
C TYR A 167 -21.92 -1.61 -11.24
N MET A 168 -23.12 -2.11 -11.52
CA MET A 168 -24.06 -1.48 -12.45
C MET A 168 -25.23 -0.90 -11.64
N ASP A 169 -25.06 0.31 -11.11
CA ASP A 169 -26.14 1.03 -10.45
C ASP A 169 -27.27 1.31 -11.46
N GLY A 170 -28.50 0.95 -11.10
CA GLY A 170 -29.64 0.96 -12.03
C GLY A 170 -29.52 -0.02 -13.20
N GLY A 171 -28.64 -1.03 -13.08
CA GLY A 171 -28.44 -2.07 -14.08
C GLY A 171 -29.66 -2.98 -14.30
N PRO A 172 -29.57 -3.90 -15.27
CA PRO A 172 -30.65 -4.82 -15.58
C PRO A 172 -30.97 -5.75 -14.40
N SER A 173 -32.25 -6.02 -14.20
CA SER A 173 -32.72 -6.88 -13.11
C SER A 173 -32.16 -8.30 -13.22
N GLN A 174 -31.82 -8.91 -12.09
CA GLN A 174 -31.29 -10.27 -12.05
C GLN A 174 -32.27 -11.31 -12.64
N VAL A 175 -33.58 -11.09 -12.47
CA VAL A 175 -34.61 -12.00 -12.99
C VAL A 175 -34.82 -11.88 -14.50
N ASP A 176 -34.27 -10.83 -15.10
CA ASP A 176 -34.26 -10.56 -16.54
C ASP A 176 -32.93 -10.95 -17.21
N THR A 177 -31.91 -11.35 -16.44
CA THR A 177 -30.55 -11.62 -16.93
C THR A 177 -30.16 -13.10 -16.83
N PHE A 178 -29.87 -13.59 -15.61
CA PHE A 178 -29.27 -14.91 -15.36
C PHE A 178 -30.03 -15.74 -14.31
N ASP A 179 -31.17 -15.27 -13.82
CA ASP A 179 -31.95 -15.93 -12.77
C ASP A 179 -33.46 -15.94 -13.09
N PRO A 180 -33.88 -16.65 -14.14
CA PRO A 180 -35.30 -16.73 -14.50
C PRO A 180 -36.10 -17.28 -13.32
N LYS A 181 -37.21 -16.60 -12.98
CA LYS A 181 -38.13 -17.01 -11.92
C LYS A 181 -39.45 -17.50 -12.53
N PRO A 182 -39.67 -18.82 -12.69
CA PRO A 182 -40.89 -19.37 -13.30
C PRO A 182 -42.18 -18.93 -12.58
N LEU A 183 -42.11 -18.67 -11.28
CA LEU A 183 -43.26 -18.18 -10.51
C LEU A 183 -43.69 -16.78 -10.93
N LEU A 184 -42.77 -15.89 -11.34
CA LEU A 184 -43.13 -14.57 -11.86
C LEU A 184 -44.02 -14.70 -13.10
N LYS A 185 -43.70 -15.64 -14.00
CA LYS A 185 -44.53 -15.94 -15.18
C LYS A 185 -45.92 -16.49 -14.80
N LYS A 186 -46.01 -17.33 -13.76
CA LYS A 186 -47.29 -17.89 -13.29
C LYS A 186 -48.22 -16.84 -12.67
N TYR A 187 -47.64 -15.84 -12.01
CA TYR A 187 -48.37 -14.80 -11.30
C TYR A 187 -48.42 -13.46 -12.05
N ASP A 188 -47.97 -13.41 -13.30
CA ASP A 188 -47.94 -12.20 -14.12
C ASP A 188 -49.30 -11.48 -14.12
N GLY A 189 -49.28 -10.16 -13.88
CA GLY A 189 -50.46 -9.31 -13.76
C GLY A 189 -51.29 -9.50 -12.49
N LYS A 190 -50.99 -10.48 -11.63
CA LYS A 190 -51.71 -10.72 -10.36
C LYS A 190 -51.03 -10.01 -9.19
N PRO A 191 -51.74 -9.71 -8.09
CA PRO A 191 -51.12 -9.20 -6.88
C PRO A 191 -49.94 -10.07 -6.42
N PHE A 192 -48.87 -9.44 -5.94
CA PHE A 192 -47.67 -10.15 -5.51
C PHE A 192 -48.02 -11.09 -4.33
N PRO A 193 -47.71 -12.40 -4.42
CA PRO A 193 -48.24 -13.40 -3.49
C PRO A 193 -47.57 -13.40 -2.12
N ALA A 194 -46.45 -12.70 -1.94
CA ALA A 194 -45.72 -12.62 -0.68
C ALA A 194 -45.97 -11.29 0.03
N LYS A 195 -45.81 -11.29 1.36
CA LYS A 195 -45.88 -10.07 2.16
C LYS A 195 -44.76 -9.12 1.70
N THR A 196 -45.15 -7.99 1.14
CA THR A 196 -44.23 -6.92 0.76
C THR A 196 -44.04 -5.99 1.95
N GLU A 197 -42.79 -5.76 2.34
CA GLU A 197 -42.48 -4.73 3.32
C GLU A 197 -42.81 -3.33 2.74
N PRO A 198 -43.17 -2.35 3.58
CA PRO A 198 -43.48 -1.00 3.12
C PRO A 198 -42.29 -0.42 2.35
N THR A 199 -42.54 0.02 1.11
CA THR A 199 -41.54 0.76 0.32
C THR A 199 -41.75 2.26 0.47
N GLN A 200 -40.73 3.06 0.16
CA GLN A 200 -40.78 4.53 0.31
C GLN A 200 -42.00 5.17 -0.38
N PHE A 201 -42.42 4.62 -1.53
CA PHE A 201 -43.57 5.13 -2.30
C PHE A 201 -44.85 4.31 -2.11
N ASN A 202 -44.74 3.10 -1.56
CA ASN A 202 -45.82 2.16 -1.29
C ASN A 202 -46.82 1.92 -2.44
N ASN A 203 -46.40 2.17 -3.68
CA ASN A 203 -47.19 1.97 -4.90
C ASN A 203 -46.93 0.58 -5.47
N LEU A 204 -47.52 -0.44 -4.83
CA LEU A 204 -47.34 -1.83 -5.20
C LEU A 204 -48.20 -2.18 -6.42
N GLY A 205 -47.56 -2.31 -7.58
CA GLY A 205 -48.18 -2.82 -8.79
C GLY A 205 -48.46 -4.33 -8.74
N GLY A 206 -48.91 -4.89 -9.86
CA GLY A 206 -49.00 -6.35 -10.04
C GLY A 206 -47.61 -6.99 -10.18
N THR A 207 -47.55 -8.31 -9.98
CA THR A 207 -46.38 -9.12 -10.30
C THR A 207 -46.07 -8.97 -11.78
N LEU A 208 -44.82 -8.66 -12.13
CA LEU A 208 -44.37 -8.54 -13.50
C LEU A 208 -43.49 -9.74 -13.85
N ALA A 209 -43.85 -10.48 -14.90
CA ALA A 209 -42.98 -11.47 -15.49
C ALA A 209 -41.83 -10.82 -16.26
N SER A 210 -40.71 -11.52 -16.35
CA SER A 210 -39.66 -11.12 -17.28
C SER A 210 -40.21 -11.10 -18.71
N PRO A 211 -40.06 -10.01 -19.47
CA PRO A 211 -40.52 -9.93 -20.85
C PRO A 211 -39.59 -10.68 -21.82
N TRP A 212 -38.43 -11.12 -21.34
CA TRP A 212 -37.37 -11.71 -22.15
C TRP A 212 -37.47 -13.24 -22.19
N LYS A 213 -37.05 -13.81 -23.32
CA LYS A 213 -36.92 -15.26 -23.46
C LYS A 213 -35.59 -15.72 -22.88
N PHE A 214 -35.63 -16.90 -22.25
CA PHE A 214 -34.46 -17.57 -21.70
C PHE A 214 -34.19 -18.86 -22.45
N GLN A 215 -32.90 -19.14 -22.66
CA GLN A 215 -32.45 -20.40 -23.25
C GLN A 215 -31.30 -20.95 -22.42
N LYS A 216 -31.17 -22.28 -22.37
CA LYS A 216 -30.03 -22.95 -21.74
C LYS A 216 -28.84 -22.90 -22.69
N HIS A 217 -27.69 -22.51 -22.16
CA HIS A 217 -26.45 -22.43 -22.92
C HIS A 217 -25.34 -23.27 -22.27
N GLY A 218 -24.35 -23.63 -23.08
CA GLY A 218 -23.17 -24.37 -22.62
C GLY A 218 -23.46 -25.77 -22.07
N GLN A 219 -22.44 -26.36 -21.46
CA GLN A 219 -22.52 -27.63 -20.73
C GLN A 219 -23.13 -27.44 -19.33
N SER A 220 -22.93 -26.26 -18.74
CA SER A 220 -23.51 -25.85 -17.46
C SER A 220 -25.04 -25.81 -17.51
N GLY A 221 -25.63 -25.60 -18.70
CA GLY A 221 -27.06 -25.52 -18.90
C GLY A 221 -27.71 -24.31 -18.19
N ILE A 222 -26.92 -23.30 -17.84
CA ILE A 222 -27.40 -22.07 -17.21
C ILE A 222 -28.31 -21.34 -18.20
N GLU A 223 -29.46 -20.91 -17.70
CA GLU A 223 -30.43 -20.15 -18.47
C GLU A 223 -30.01 -18.68 -18.55
N VAL A 224 -29.84 -18.18 -19.77
CA VAL A 224 -29.45 -16.79 -20.06
C VAL A 224 -30.54 -16.13 -20.90
N SER A 225 -30.84 -14.88 -20.57
CA SER A 225 -31.77 -14.03 -21.31
C SER A 225 -31.26 -13.70 -22.72
N GLU A 226 -32.18 -13.56 -23.67
CA GLU A 226 -31.89 -13.14 -25.04
C GLU A 226 -31.24 -11.74 -25.13
N LEU A 227 -31.23 -10.97 -24.04
CA LEU A 227 -30.49 -9.71 -23.90
C LEU A 227 -28.97 -9.87 -24.01
N PHE A 228 -28.41 -11.03 -23.66
CA PHE A 228 -26.96 -11.24 -23.58
C PHE A 228 -26.46 -12.36 -24.50
N PRO A 229 -26.72 -12.30 -25.82
CA PRO A 229 -26.42 -13.39 -26.75
C PRO A 229 -24.92 -13.66 -26.88
N ASN A 230 -24.07 -12.66 -26.62
CA ASN A 230 -22.62 -12.82 -26.65
C ASN A 230 -22.07 -13.35 -25.33
N VAL A 231 -22.65 -12.96 -24.18
CA VAL A 231 -22.24 -13.50 -22.87
C VAL A 231 -22.64 -14.96 -22.76
N ALA A 232 -23.81 -15.33 -23.30
CA ALA A 232 -24.31 -16.69 -23.33
C ALA A 232 -23.34 -17.69 -24.00
N LYS A 233 -22.49 -17.24 -24.93
CA LYS A 233 -21.46 -18.06 -25.58
C LYS A 233 -20.33 -18.48 -24.64
N HIS A 234 -20.17 -17.77 -23.53
CA HIS A 234 -19.10 -17.96 -22.53
C HIS A 234 -19.66 -18.47 -21.18
N VAL A 235 -20.89 -18.96 -21.15
CA VAL A 235 -21.59 -19.24 -19.89
C VAL A 235 -20.90 -20.31 -19.02
N ASP A 236 -20.15 -21.23 -19.64
CA ASP A 236 -19.42 -22.28 -18.93
C ASP A 236 -18.19 -21.74 -18.17
N ASP A 237 -17.73 -20.52 -18.50
CA ASP A 237 -16.68 -19.80 -17.79
C ASP A 237 -17.26 -18.88 -16.69
N LEU A 238 -18.58 -18.87 -16.51
CA LEU A 238 -19.28 -18.01 -15.55
C LEU A 238 -19.74 -18.79 -14.32
N ALA A 239 -19.57 -18.19 -13.15
CA ALA A 239 -20.21 -18.62 -11.92
C ALA A 239 -21.35 -17.66 -11.58
N VAL A 240 -22.59 -18.15 -11.61
CA VAL A 240 -23.78 -17.35 -11.27
C VAL A 240 -24.19 -17.63 -9.82
N ILE A 241 -24.12 -16.61 -8.97
CA ILE A 241 -24.49 -16.72 -7.55
C ILE A 241 -25.92 -16.21 -7.36
N ARG A 242 -26.89 -17.12 -7.22
CA ARG A 242 -28.33 -16.80 -7.01
C ARG A 242 -28.74 -16.75 -5.53
N SER A 243 -27.82 -17.04 -4.63
CA SER A 243 -28.05 -17.12 -3.19
C SER A 243 -27.79 -15.80 -2.44
N MET A 244 -27.41 -14.73 -3.15
CA MET A 244 -27.18 -13.43 -2.51
C MET A 244 -28.50 -12.82 -2.04
N THR A 245 -28.54 -12.43 -0.77
CA THR A 245 -29.66 -11.72 -0.16
C THR A 245 -29.14 -10.48 0.58
N SER A 246 -30.03 -9.51 0.81
CA SER A 246 -29.74 -8.31 1.58
C SER A 246 -30.85 -8.09 2.60
N ASN A 247 -30.48 -7.63 3.80
CA ASN A 247 -31.43 -7.23 4.83
C ASN A 247 -31.84 -5.75 4.70
N PHE A 248 -31.35 -5.06 3.66
CA PHE A 248 -31.58 -3.64 3.44
C PHE A 248 -32.37 -3.43 2.14
N SER A 249 -33.49 -2.72 2.26
CA SER A 249 -34.34 -2.31 1.13
C SER A 249 -34.03 -0.91 0.61
N GLU A 250 -33.28 -0.11 1.37
CA GLU A 250 -32.90 1.24 1.02
C GLU A 250 -31.59 1.26 0.21
N HIS A 251 -31.53 2.18 -0.77
CA HIS A 251 -30.46 2.22 -1.76
C HIS A 251 -29.07 2.40 -1.15
N THR A 252 -28.89 3.35 -0.24
CA THR A 252 -27.61 3.68 0.41
C THR A 252 -27.07 2.48 1.19
N ASN A 253 -27.89 1.88 2.04
CA ASN A 253 -27.48 0.75 2.88
C ASN A 253 -27.24 -0.51 2.05
N ALA A 254 -28.04 -0.75 1.00
CA ALA A 254 -27.81 -1.87 0.08
C ALA A 254 -26.49 -1.71 -0.70
N ASN A 255 -26.14 -0.48 -1.09
CA ASN A 255 -24.86 -0.16 -1.72
C ASN A 255 -23.68 -0.46 -0.77
N TYR A 256 -23.73 0.04 0.46
CA TYR A 256 -22.71 -0.29 1.46
C TYR A 256 -22.61 -1.80 1.66
N PHE A 257 -23.74 -2.50 1.75
CA PHE A 257 -23.75 -3.94 1.99
C PHE A 257 -23.08 -4.73 0.86
N LEU A 258 -23.34 -4.36 -0.41
CA LEU A 258 -22.69 -5.00 -1.55
C LEU A 258 -21.19 -4.69 -1.60
N HIS A 259 -20.82 -3.43 -1.37
CA HIS A 259 -19.43 -2.99 -1.51
C HIS A 259 -18.53 -3.37 -0.33
N THR A 260 -19.09 -3.52 0.87
CA THR A 260 -18.32 -3.63 2.12
C THR A 260 -18.76 -4.80 3.01
N GLY A 261 -19.81 -5.51 2.65
CA GLY A 261 -20.40 -6.59 3.45
C GLY A 261 -21.22 -6.11 4.67
N SER A 262 -21.38 -4.79 4.85
CA SER A 262 -22.16 -4.19 5.93
C SER A 262 -23.04 -3.07 5.41
N GLY A 263 -24.27 -2.93 5.91
CA GLY A 263 -25.13 -1.80 5.54
C GLY A 263 -24.77 -0.49 6.24
N LEU A 264 -23.68 -0.45 7.01
CA LEU A 264 -23.16 0.72 7.70
C LEU A 264 -21.84 1.17 7.07
N GLN A 265 -21.61 2.48 7.08
CA GLN A 265 -20.37 3.09 6.61
C GLN A 265 -19.15 2.67 7.43
N GLY A 266 -17.97 2.70 6.80
CA GLY A 266 -16.67 2.60 7.47
C GLY A 266 -16.01 1.21 7.40
N ARG A 267 -16.66 0.23 6.76
CA ARG A 267 -16.06 -1.07 6.49
C ARG A 267 -15.18 -1.04 5.23
N PRO A 268 -14.12 -1.88 5.18
CA PRO A 268 -13.28 -2.01 4.00
C PRO A 268 -14.09 -2.40 2.76
N SER A 269 -13.89 -1.69 1.67
CA SER A 269 -14.50 -2.00 0.38
C SER A 269 -13.95 -3.29 -0.23
N MET A 270 -14.64 -3.85 -1.22
CA MET A 270 -14.15 -5.01 -1.98
C MET A 270 -12.80 -4.75 -2.64
N GLY A 271 -12.50 -3.51 -3.06
CA GLY A 271 -11.19 -3.15 -3.58
C GLY A 271 -10.09 -3.27 -2.52
N ALA A 272 -10.38 -2.85 -1.30
CA ALA A 272 -9.49 -2.98 -0.16
C ALA A 272 -9.25 -4.45 0.21
N TRP A 273 -10.31 -5.26 0.29
CA TRP A 273 -10.19 -6.71 0.51
C TRP A 273 -9.41 -7.44 -0.57
N THR A 274 -9.62 -7.04 -1.83
CA THR A 274 -8.87 -7.59 -2.96
C THR A 274 -7.39 -7.26 -2.85
N THR A 275 -7.06 -6.00 -2.56
CA THR A 275 -5.67 -5.55 -2.35
C THR A 275 -5.03 -6.29 -1.18
N TYR A 276 -5.77 -6.46 -0.08
CA TYR A 276 -5.31 -7.23 1.07
C TYR A 276 -5.00 -8.70 0.73
N GLY A 277 -5.86 -9.34 -0.05
CA GLY A 277 -5.68 -10.75 -0.43
C GLY A 277 -4.63 -10.98 -1.51
N LEU A 278 -4.44 -10.04 -2.44
CA LEU A 278 -3.49 -10.17 -3.55
C LEU A 278 -2.13 -9.54 -3.26
N GLY A 279 -2.04 -8.63 -2.28
CA GLY A 279 -0.90 -7.76 -2.08
C GLY A 279 -0.89 -6.58 -3.06
N SER A 280 0.16 -5.77 -2.99
CA SER A 280 0.42 -4.70 -3.95
C SER A 280 1.82 -4.85 -4.53
N GLU A 281 1.92 -4.89 -5.85
CA GLU A 281 3.20 -4.89 -6.57
C GLU A 281 3.89 -3.51 -6.49
N ASN A 282 3.21 -2.48 -5.99
CA ASN A 282 3.69 -1.11 -5.95
C ASN A 282 3.37 -0.42 -4.61
N ASP A 283 4.36 0.25 -4.04
CA ASP A 283 4.22 1.04 -2.80
C ASP A 283 3.69 2.46 -3.02
N ASN A 284 3.86 2.99 -4.22
CA ASN A 284 3.62 4.38 -4.59
C ASN A 284 2.31 4.57 -5.36
N LEU A 285 1.67 3.49 -5.80
CA LEU A 285 0.38 3.52 -6.48
C LEU A 285 -0.71 2.93 -5.59
N PRO A 286 -1.97 3.39 -5.73
CA PRO A 286 -3.10 2.77 -5.04
C PRO A 286 -3.21 1.28 -5.38
N GLY A 287 -3.48 0.44 -4.38
CA GLY A 287 -3.64 -1.00 -4.57
C GLY A 287 -4.87 -1.40 -5.40
N PHE A 288 -5.84 -0.51 -5.54
CA PHE A 288 -6.95 -0.63 -6.48
C PHE A 288 -7.39 0.75 -6.99
N VAL A 289 -8.06 0.76 -8.14
CA VAL A 289 -8.57 1.98 -8.77
C VAL A 289 -10.06 1.81 -9.05
N VAL A 290 -10.82 2.89 -8.81
CA VAL A 290 -12.25 2.95 -9.16
C VAL A 290 -12.43 3.83 -10.39
N LEU A 291 -12.95 3.24 -11.46
CA LEU A 291 -13.32 3.96 -12.66
C LEU A 291 -14.82 4.25 -12.63
N ASN A 292 -15.19 5.52 -12.57
CA ASN A 292 -16.58 5.96 -12.57
C ASN A 292 -17.01 6.43 -13.98
N GLY A 293 -18.14 5.90 -14.45
CA GLY A 293 -18.81 6.29 -15.70
C GLY A 293 -19.62 7.59 -15.66
N GLY A 294 -19.66 8.29 -14.52
CA GLY A 294 -20.32 9.60 -14.36
C GLY A 294 -21.29 9.69 -13.18
N LEU A 295 -21.59 8.58 -12.50
CA LEU A 295 -22.51 8.54 -11.37
C LEU A 295 -21.87 7.79 -10.20
N ILE A 296 -21.76 8.47 -9.05
CA ILE A 296 -21.31 7.82 -7.81
C ILE A 296 -22.53 7.16 -7.19
N PRO A 297 -22.47 5.87 -6.82
CA PRO A 297 -23.59 5.19 -6.20
C PRO A 297 -24.08 5.88 -4.92
N PRO A 298 -25.35 5.69 -4.53
CA PRO A 298 -25.85 6.06 -3.20
C PRO A 298 -24.90 5.57 -2.10
N GLY A 299 -24.60 6.44 -1.13
CA GLY A 299 -23.52 6.22 -0.14
C GLY A 299 -22.19 6.87 -0.52
N GLY A 300 -22.06 7.41 -1.74
CA GLY A 300 -20.93 8.26 -2.10
C GLY A 300 -19.61 7.50 -2.21
N LEU A 301 -18.51 8.21 -1.98
CA LEU A 301 -17.16 7.66 -2.05
C LEU A 301 -16.85 6.67 -0.93
N ASP A 302 -17.65 6.67 0.13
CA ASP A 302 -17.46 5.78 1.28
C ASP A 302 -17.68 4.30 0.95
N ASN A 303 -18.40 4.01 -0.13
CA ASN A 303 -18.49 2.65 -0.70
C ASN A 303 -17.12 2.07 -1.09
N PHE A 304 -16.12 2.92 -1.31
CA PHE A 304 -14.81 2.54 -1.85
C PHE A 304 -13.65 2.78 -0.88
N ASN A 305 -13.94 3.04 0.40
CA ASN A 305 -12.90 3.32 1.38
C ASN A 305 -12.09 2.05 1.73
N SER A 306 -10.85 2.25 2.19
CA SER A 306 -9.96 1.18 2.65
C SER A 306 -10.40 0.59 3.98
N GLY A 307 -11.11 1.37 4.83
CA GLY A 307 -11.61 0.90 6.13
C GLY A 307 -10.50 0.35 7.05
N PHE A 308 -10.91 -0.41 8.07
CA PHE A 308 -9.97 -1.18 8.91
C PHE A 308 -9.96 -2.64 8.49
N LEU A 309 -8.78 -3.17 8.19
CA LEU A 309 -8.51 -4.57 7.85
C LEU A 309 -7.78 -5.26 9.03
N PRO A 310 -8.00 -6.57 9.26
CA PRO A 310 -7.35 -7.32 10.33
C PRO A 310 -5.83 -7.52 10.11
#